data_AF-A0A1F7R328-F1
#
_entry.id   AF-A0A1F7R328-F1
#
_cell.length_a   1.000
_cell.length_b   1.000
_cell.length_c   1.000
_cell.angle_alpha   90.00
_cell.angle_beta   90.00
_cell.angle_gamma   90.00
#
_symmetry.space_group_name_H-M   'P 1'
#
loop_
_entity.id
_entity.type
_entity.pdbx_description
1 polymer ?
#
loop_
_entity_poly.entity_id
_entity_poly.type
_entity_poly.pdbx_seq_one_letter_code
_entity_poly.pdbx_strand_id
1 'polypeptide(L)'
;MKKLLHISLLAGFITLTIAGHVQALSQEQKNIFDSGIYYFDASPSTSDCVGDINLIGSENAEKIFNFFISKGLSREQAAGAFGNIMRESGGDPENIQQPAGRTKDPSGLTEKTQGWGIIQWTPGSKIIGLAEKAGITTPIYELSTQLELVWEHMGNNPVVTKEFDLAYYKTLTDVVEAVKYFEDKIEGAGVKALDERVKFAKSALTKYGSGSTDSGDSLCTDSTMIKLSPPLTTSGDKITPKGITLHWWGGSSGGQGISNLVGTLKSRGLSVQIGITADGKVYQMTNDLLDYTSHATGGNNTTIGIEIEGGPADFNRDGITKYPQKFAAVVATVKYLVAKYNIPLEGQTTCGDVIGIHPHKDYNSCPGAEFKTDVDDEYFNAVMQAVRS
;
A
#
# COMPACT_ATOMS: atom_id res chain seq x y z
N MET A 1 42.99 68.04 46.89
CA MET A 1 41.72 67.81 46.16
C MET A 1 42.02 67.45 44.71
N LYS A 2 41.98 66.17 44.34
CA LYS A 2 41.94 65.69 42.95
C LYS A 2 41.00 64.49 42.94
N LYS A 3 39.79 64.65 42.40
CA LYS A 3 38.84 63.56 42.17
C LYS A 3 39.14 62.97 40.78
N LEU A 4 39.52 61.70 40.73
CA LEU A 4 39.53 60.91 39.50
C LEU A 4 38.09 60.54 39.16
N LEU A 5 37.62 60.97 37.99
CA LEU A 5 36.39 60.49 37.36
C LEU A 5 36.72 59.14 36.68
N HIS A 6 36.18 58.03 37.19
CA HIS A 6 36.20 56.74 36.49
C HIS A 6 34.98 56.66 35.58
N ILE A 7 35.23 56.67 34.27
CA ILE A 7 34.25 56.36 33.24
C ILE A 7 34.03 54.85 33.28
N SER A 8 32.85 54.43 33.75
CA SER A 8 32.41 53.04 33.65
C SER A 8 31.77 52.85 32.27
N LEU A 9 32.49 52.18 31.37
CA LEU A 9 31.96 51.72 30.10
C LEU A 9 31.07 50.50 30.37
N LEU A 10 29.76 50.72 30.48
CA LEU A 10 28.78 49.64 30.58
C LEU A 10 28.62 49.03 29.17
N ALA A 11 29.44 48.02 28.87
CA ALA A 11 29.24 47.19 27.69
C ALA A 11 27.97 46.34 27.91
N GLY A 12 26.85 46.82 27.36
CA GLY A 12 25.61 46.06 27.30
C GLY A 12 25.85 44.78 26.51
N PHE A 13 25.88 43.65 27.22
CA PHE A 13 25.76 42.33 26.63
C PHE A 13 24.36 42.26 26.00
N ILE A 14 24.29 42.49 24.69
CA ILE A 14 23.16 42.03 23.89
C ILE A 14 23.23 40.51 23.97
N THR A 15 22.41 39.92 24.84
CA THR A 15 22.10 38.49 24.79
C THR A 15 21.46 38.24 23.45
N LEU A 16 22.27 37.80 22.49
CA LEU A 16 21.82 37.22 21.25
C LEU A 16 21.06 35.95 21.66
N THR A 17 19.73 36.07 21.77
CA THR A 17 18.83 34.93 21.88
C THR A 17 19.11 34.07 20.66
N ILE A 18 19.81 32.96 20.88
CA ILE A 18 20.09 31.96 19.86
C ILE A 18 18.72 31.52 19.38
N ALA A 19 18.35 31.91 18.15
CA ALA A 19 17.17 31.41 17.50
C ALA A 19 17.21 29.88 17.59
N GLY A 20 16.09 29.27 17.98
CA GLY A 20 15.95 27.82 17.97
C GLY A 20 16.50 27.29 16.65
N HIS A 21 17.40 26.32 16.73
CA HIS A 21 18.06 25.78 15.54
C HIS A 21 16.95 25.19 14.68
N VAL A 22 16.70 25.81 13.53
CA VAL A 22 15.82 25.29 12.50
C VAL A 22 16.45 23.97 12.07
N GLN A 23 15.84 22.84 12.43
CA GLN A 23 16.21 21.58 11.81
C GLN A 23 16.02 21.76 10.31
N ALA A 24 17.10 21.58 9.55
CA ALA A 24 16.99 21.56 8.11
C ALA A 24 16.03 20.41 7.75
N LEU A 25 14.96 20.73 7.04
CA LEU A 25 14.01 19.74 6.53
C LEU A 25 14.79 18.55 5.94
N SER A 26 14.36 17.33 6.25
CA SER A 26 14.88 16.12 5.60
C SER A 26 14.71 16.23 4.08
N GLN A 27 15.45 15.45 3.30
CA GLN A 27 15.27 15.49 1.84
C GLN A 27 13.81 15.17 1.45
N GLU A 28 13.16 14.27 2.18
CA GLU A 28 11.74 13.94 1.98
C GLU A 28 10.82 15.12 2.33
N GLN A 29 11.06 15.80 3.45
CA GLN A 29 10.31 17.00 3.84
C GLN A 29 10.51 18.15 2.86
N LYS A 30 11.74 18.33 2.33
CA LYS A 30 12.04 19.29 1.26
C LYS A 30 11.31 18.94 -0.02
N ASN A 31 11.33 17.67 -0.44
CA ASN A 31 10.61 17.23 -1.64
C ASN A 31 9.09 17.48 -1.55
N ILE A 32 8.50 17.37 -0.37
CA ILE A 32 7.08 17.70 -0.12
C ILE A 32 6.85 19.21 -0.05
N PHE A 33 7.79 19.97 0.51
CA PHE A 33 7.69 21.42 0.67
C PHE A 33 7.95 22.19 -0.64
N ASP A 34 8.91 21.73 -1.43
CA ASP A 34 9.38 22.32 -2.69
C ASP A 34 8.53 21.92 -3.90
N SER A 35 7.56 21.01 -3.74
CA SER A 35 6.69 20.54 -4.83
C SER A 35 5.64 21.57 -5.28
N GLY A 36 5.95 22.88 -5.20
CA GLY A 36 5.08 24.02 -5.50
C GLY A 36 4.00 23.71 -6.55
N ILE A 37 2.80 23.40 -6.06
CA ILE A 37 1.70 22.86 -6.87
C ILE A 37 1.25 23.91 -7.89
N TYR A 38 1.49 23.65 -9.17
CA TYR A 38 0.84 24.41 -10.24
C TYR A 38 0.22 23.58 -11.36
N TYR A 39 0.67 22.36 -11.72
CA TYR A 39 -0.04 21.56 -12.73
C TYR A 39 0.15 20.05 -12.56
N PHE A 40 -0.85 19.33 -13.09
CA PHE A 40 -1.14 17.90 -13.04
C PHE A 40 -0.30 17.12 -14.07
N ASP A 41 0.29 16.01 -13.67
CA ASP A 41 0.68 14.92 -14.58
C ASP A 41 0.44 13.58 -13.87
N ALA A 42 -0.35 12.72 -14.51
CA ALA A 42 -0.81 11.45 -13.97
C ALA A 42 0.01 10.31 -14.58
N SER A 43 1.00 9.85 -13.83
CA SER A 43 1.67 8.57 -14.11
C SER A 43 2.09 7.91 -12.79
N PRO A 44 1.58 6.72 -12.44
CA PRO A 44 1.92 6.07 -11.17
C PRO A 44 2.91 4.91 -11.37
N SER A 45 3.92 4.82 -10.49
CA SER A 45 4.81 3.67 -10.32
C SER A 45 4.63 3.06 -8.92
N THR A 46 3.81 2.00 -8.87
CA THR A 46 4.03 0.64 -8.27
C THR A 46 5.06 0.38 -7.15
N SER A 47 4.93 -0.54 -6.17
CA SER A 47 4.02 -1.70 -5.89
C SER A 47 4.28 -2.30 -4.45
N ASP A 48 3.44 -3.28 -4.00
CA ASP A 48 3.77 -4.55 -3.25
C ASP A 48 3.04 -4.97 -1.92
N CYS A 49 1.91 -5.67 -1.98
CA CYS A 49 1.31 -6.40 -0.82
C CYS A 49 1.63 -7.92 -0.95
N VAL A 50 2.07 -8.76 0.02
CA VAL A 50 2.11 -8.85 1.50
C VAL A 50 3.24 -9.85 1.87
N GLY A 51 3.71 -9.94 3.13
CA GLY A 51 4.13 -11.22 3.73
C GLY A 51 5.58 -11.39 4.21
N ASP A 52 6.28 -10.28 4.36
CA ASP A 52 7.03 -9.89 5.57
C ASP A 52 6.58 -8.43 5.79
N ILE A 53 7.04 -7.68 6.80
CA ILE A 53 6.71 -6.24 6.90
C ILE A 53 7.47 -5.44 5.81
N ASN A 54 7.30 -5.81 4.55
CA ASN A 54 7.80 -5.12 3.37
C ASN A 54 6.78 -4.03 3.04
N LEU A 55 7.09 -2.83 3.53
CA LEU A 55 6.28 -1.65 3.33
C LEU A 55 6.22 -1.29 1.83
N ILE A 56 5.02 -1.03 1.34
CA ILE A 56 4.72 -0.64 -0.06
C ILE A 56 5.16 0.78 -0.32
N GLY A 57 6.08 0.97 -1.26
CA GLY A 57 6.49 2.29 -1.74
C GLY A 57 8.00 2.41 -1.92
N SER A 58 8.40 3.45 -2.62
CA SER A 58 9.81 3.75 -2.89
C SER A 58 10.48 4.47 -1.71
N GLU A 59 9.74 5.37 -1.08
CA GLU A 59 10.21 6.25 0.01
C GLU A 59 9.46 5.97 1.32
N ASN A 60 10.05 6.36 2.46
CA ASN A 60 9.44 6.17 3.78
C ASN A 60 8.05 6.82 3.87
N ALA A 61 7.88 8.01 3.30
CA ALA A 61 6.60 8.69 3.24
C ALA A 61 5.48 7.85 2.58
N GLU A 62 5.74 7.24 1.43
CA GLU A 62 4.76 6.42 0.71
C GLU A 62 4.42 5.15 1.50
N LYS A 63 5.46 4.51 2.05
CA LYS A 63 5.39 3.34 2.93
C LYS A 63 4.50 3.56 4.15
N ILE A 64 4.65 4.71 4.82
CA ILE A 64 3.86 5.09 5.99
C ILE A 64 2.39 5.23 5.62
N PHE A 65 2.08 5.98 4.57
CA PHE A 65 0.69 6.18 4.14
C PHE A 65 0.03 4.84 3.77
N ASN A 66 0.71 4.03 2.95
CA ASN A 66 0.21 2.74 2.50
C ASN A 66 0.04 1.73 3.65
N PHE A 67 0.91 1.76 4.65
CA PHE A 67 0.76 0.91 5.84
C PHE A 67 -0.59 1.16 6.53
N PHE A 68 -0.96 2.42 6.79
CA PHE A 68 -2.22 2.75 7.45
C PHE A 68 -3.45 2.41 6.60
N ILE A 69 -3.37 2.60 5.29
CA ILE A 69 -4.39 2.11 4.35
C ILE A 69 -4.52 0.57 4.47
N SER A 70 -3.40 -0.16 4.50
CA SER A 70 -3.41 -1.63 4.59
C SER A 70 -4.00 -2.17 5.89
N LYS A 71 -3.96 -1.38 6.97
CA LYS A 71 -4.61 -1.68 8.26
C LYS A 71 -6.11 -1.34 8.27
N GLY A 72 -6.68 -0.95 7.13
CA GLY A 72 -8.10 -0.69 6.94
C GLY A 72 -8.55 0.70 7.39
N LEU A 73 -7.66 1.70 7.32
CA LEU A 73 -8.03 3.11 7.49
C LEU A 73 -8.39 3.75 6.15
N SER A 74 -9.30 4.73 6.18
CA SER A 74 -9.59 5.57 5.02
C SER A 74 -8.38 6.44 4.66
N ARG A 75 -8.38 7.03 3.46
CA ARG A 75 -7.33 7.96 3.02
C ARG A 75 -7.20 9.18 3.94
N GLU A 76 -8.31 9.73 4.44
CA GLU A 76 -8.28 10.86 5.37
C GLU A 76 -7.71 10.48 6.74
N GLN A 77 -7.98 9.25 7.19
CA GLN A 77 -7.44 8.70 8.45
C GLN A 77 -5.94 8.38 8.31
N ALA A 78 -5.54 7.70 7.24
CA ALA A 78 -4.14 7.43 6.94
C ALA A 78 -3.35 8.74 6.76
N ALA A 79 -3.92 9.74 6.09
CA ALA A 79 -3.35 11.08 5.99
C ALA A 79 -3.21 11.76 7.36
N GLY A 80 -4.16 11.53 8.26
CA GLY A 80 -4.12 12.03 9.64
C GLY A 80 -2.91 11.54 10.43
N ALA A 81 -2.67 10.23 10.42
CA ALA A 81 -1.49 9.61 11.03
C ALA A 81 -0.19 10.05 10.32
N PHE A 82 -0.18 10.01 8.99
CA PHE A 82 0.94 10.43 8.15
C PHE A 82 1.38 11.88 8.46
N GLY A 83 0.43 12.82 8.54
CA GLY A 83 0.76 14.23 8.77
C GLY A 83 1.44 14.49 10.11
N ASN A 84 1.12 13.69 11.12
CA ASN A 84 1.79 13.72 12.42
C ASN A 84 3.22 13.16 12.32
N ILE A 85 3.37 11.97 11.76
CA ILE A 85 4.68 11.31 11.59
C ILE A 85 5.65 12.19 10.78
N MET A 86 5.18 12.80 9.69
CA MET A 86 6.03 13.65 8.86
C MET A 86 6.48 14.93 9.57
N ARG A 87 5.67 15.45 10.50
CA ARG A 87 6.06 16.57 11.33
C ARG A 87 7.11 16.17 12.37
N GLU A 88 6.97 14.99 12.98
CA GLU A 88 7.86 14.54 14.04
C GLU A 88 9.26 14.19 13.54
N SER A 89 9.35 13.46 12.43
CA SER A 89 10.62 12.86 11.98
C SER A 89 10.85 12.95 10.48
N GLY A 90 9.87 13.44 9.72
CA GLY A 90 9.86 13.28 8.27
C GLY A 90 9.77 11.82 7.83
N GLY A 91 9.31 10.92 8.71
CA GLY A 91 9.22 9.48 8.42
C GLY A 91 10.53 8.70 8.61
N ASP A 92 11.59 9.31 9.15
CA ASP A 92 12.87 8.63 9.40
C ASP A 92 12.85 7.85 10.73
N PRO A 93 12.94 6.51 10.69
CA PRO A 93 12.88 5.69 11.89
C PRO A 93 14.14 5.81 12.77
N GLU A 94 15.23 6.39 12.27
CA GLU A 94 16.48 6.54 13.02
C GLU A 94 16.65 7.94 13.64
N ASN A 95 15.74 8.88 13.38
CA ASN A 95 15.89 10.31 13.71
C ASN A 95 15.90 10.60 15.22
N ILE A 96 16.89 11.36 15.68
CA ILE A 96 17.05 11.84 17.06
C ILE A 96 16.68 13.33 17.15
N GLN A 97 15.86 13.70 18.13
CA GLN A 97 15.42 15.08 18.35
C GLN A 97 16.56 16.00 18.78
N GLN A 98 17.24 15.64 19.88
CA GLN A 98 18.30 16.42 20.51
C GLN A 98 19.38 15.50 21.10
N PRO A 99 20.68 15.78 20.89
CA PRO A 99 21.15 16.57 19.74
C PRO A 99 20.63 15.94 18.44
N ALA A 100 20.37 16.78 17.43
CA ALA A 100 19.90 16.30 16.14
C ALA A 100 20.88 15.25 15.56
N GLY A 101 20.37 14.10 15.13
CA GLY A 101 21.20 13.01 14.66
C GLY A 101 20.41 11.78 14.23
N ARG A 102 21.10 10.68 13.96
CA ARG A 102 20.51 9.39 13.60
C ARG A 102 21.18 8.26 14.37
N THR A 103 20.40 7.26 14.78
CA THR A 103 20.93 6.03 15.39
C THR A 103 19.99 4.86 15.15
N LYS A 104 20.55 3.66 15.03
CA LYS A 104 19.81 2.39 15.05
C LYS A 104 19.60 1.84 16.46
N ASP A 105 20.33 2.38 17.44
CA ASP A 105 20.27 1.98 18.83
C ASP A 105 19.83 3.18 19.70
N PRO A 106 18.57 3.20 20.18
CA PRO A 106 18.05 4.26 21.03
C PRO A 106 18.29 4.02 22.52
N SER A 107 18.97 2.95 22.93
CA SER A 107 19.12 2.57 24.35
C SER A 107 19.79 3.65 25.21
N GLY A 108 20.68 4.45 24.62
CA GLY A 108 21.35 5.57 25.28
C GLY A 108 20.55 6.88 25.32
N LEU A 109 19.35 6.94 24.75
CA LEU A 109 18.52 8.15 24.68
C LEU A 109 17.57 8.18 25.89
N THR A 110 18.08 8.59 27.05
CA THR A 110 17.35 8.52 28.33
C THR A 110 16.78 9.85 28.80
N GLU A 111 17.21 10.98 28.23
CA GLU A 111 16.77 12.30 28.64
C GLU A 111 15.44 12.71 27.99
N LYS A 112 14.65 13.53 28.71
CA LYS A 112 13.33 14.01 28.24
C LYS A 112 13.37 14.91 26.99
N THR A 113 14.56 15.30 26.54
CA THR A 113 14.77 16.08 25.32
C THR A 113 15.16 15.20 24.14
N GLN A 114 15.46 13.92 24.37
CA GLN A 114 16.00 13.00 23.37
C GLN A 114 14.89 12.12 22.79
N GLY A 115 14.03 12.70 21.95
CA GLY A 115 13.07 11.94 21.15
C GLY A 115 13.75 11.08 20.09
N TRP A 116 13.16 9.94 19.74
CA TRP A 116 13.66 9.05 18.69
C TRP A 116 12.56 8.43 17.83
N GLY A 117 12.84 8.15 16.56
CA GLY A 117 11.97 7.39 15.66
C GLY A 117 10.80 8.18 15.09
N ILE A 118 9.89 7.48 14.39
CA ILE A 118 8.92 8.11 13.49
C ILE A 118 7.93 9.06 14.18
N ILE A 119 7.54 8.77 15.42
CA ILE A 119 6.69 9.62 16.27
C ILE A 119 7.45 10.24 17.45
N GLN A 120 8.79 10.28 17.36
CA GLN A 120 9.67 10.89 18.38
C GLN A 120 9.35 10.44 19.82
N TRP A 121 9.32 9.12 20.05
CA TRP A 121 9.17 8.55 21.39
C TRP A 121 10.17 9.22 22.34
N THR A 122 9.65 9.84 23.40
CA THR A 122 10.48 10.61 24.34
C THR A 122 10.31 10.12 25.78
N PRO A 123 11.39 9.77 26.50
CA PRO A 123 12.77 9.60 25.98
C PRO A 123 12.86 8.43 24.98
N GLY A 124 13.78 8.49 24.02
CA GLY A 124 13.90 7.54 22.89
C GLY A 124 14.04 6.07 23.31
N SER A 125 14.80 5.83 24.39
CA SER A 125 15.00 4.49 24.96
C SER A 125 13.70 3.77 25.35
N LYS A 126 12.60 4.50 25.60
CA LYS A 126 11.33 3.89 26.03
C LYS A 126 10.73 2.96 24.97
N ILE A 127 11.06 3.14 23.69
CA ILE A 127 10.51 2.31 22.61
C ILE A 127 10.83 0.82 22.83
N ILE A 128 11.97 0.49 23.44
CA ILE A 128 12.41 -0.89 23.70
C ILE A 128 11.37 -1.61 24.57
N GLY A 129 11.04 -1.02 25.73
CA GLY A 129 10.03 -1.60 26.62
C GLY A 129 8.60 -1.52 26.08
N LEU A 130 8.31 -0.58 25.17
CA LEU A 130 7.01 -0.52 24.49
C LEU A 130 6.85 -1.64 23.46
N ALA A 131 7.89 -1.90 22.65
CA ALA A 131 7.92 -2.99 21.69
C ALA A 131 7.82 -4.35 22.38
N GLU A 132 8.54 -4.55 23.49
CA GLU A 132 8.43 -5.76 24.31
C GLU A 132 6.99 -5.98 24.82
N LYS A 133 6.33 -4.92 25.32
CA LYS A 133 4.93 -5.00 25.78
C LYS A 133 3.96 -5.32 24.65
N ALA A 134 4.23 -4.83 23.44
CA ALA A 134 3.46 -5.12 22.24
C ALA A 134 3.78 -6.52 21.65
N GLY A 135 4.75 -7.26 22.21
CA GLY A 135 5.17 -8.56 21.69
C GLY A 135 5.99 -8.48 20.39
N ILE A 136 6.54 -7.31 20.08
CA ILE A 136 7.30 -7.05 18.85
C ILE A 136 8.78 -7.39 19.11
N THR A 137 9.33 -8.30 18.30
CA THR A 137 10.72 -8.78 18.42
C THR A 137 11.62 -8.42 17.23
N THR A 138 11.07 -7.75 16.22
CA THR A 138 11.83 -7.31 15.04
C THR A 138 12.71 -6.10 15.36
N PRO A 139 13.74 -5.80 14.56
CA PRO A 139 14.65 -4.69 14.86
C PRO A 139 13.92 -3.34 14.91
N ILE A 140 14.02 -2.64 16.04
CA ILE A 140 13.24 -1.42 16.35
C ILE A 140 13.57 -0.21 15.47
N TYR A 141 14.69 -0.23 14.75
CA TYR A 141 15.12 0.85 13.85
C TYR A 141 14.53 0.69 12.45
N GLU A 142 13.89 -0.45 12.15
CA GLU A 142 13.18 -0.63 10.89
C GLU A 142 11.87 0.17 10.92
N LEU A 143 11.59 0.89 9.83
CA LEU A 143 10.35 1.66 9.68
C LEU A 143 9.11 0.78 9.91
N SER A 144 9.19 -0.46 9.45
CA SER A 144 8.11 -1.43 9.46
C SER A 144 7.76 -1.89 10.88
N THR A 145 8.79 -2.13 11.71
CA THR A 145 8.65 -2.39 13.15
C THR A 145 8.02 -1.21 13.88
N GLN A 146 8.45 0.02 13.58
CA GLN A 146 7.93 1.22 14.23
C GLN A 146 6.47 1.50 13.86
N LEU A 147 6.10 1.26 12.60
CA LEU A 147 4.72 1.40 12.14
C LEU A 147 3.79 0.37 12.80
N GLU A 148 4.24 -0.87 12.97
CA GLU A 148 3.50 -1.88 13.74
C GLU A 148 3.30 -1.43 15.19
N LEU A 149 4.35 -0.91 15.83
CA LEU A 149 4.23 -0.40 17.20
C LEU A 149 3.27 0.80 17.30
N VAL A 150 3.25 1.69 16.32
CA VAL A 150 2.26 2.78 16.26
C VAL A 150 0.83 2.23 16.11
N TRP A 151 0.64 1.22 15.27
CA TRP A 151 -0.66 0.55 15.12
C TRP A 151 -1.13 -0.07 16.45
N GLU A 152 -0.22 -0.75 17.16
CA GLU A 152 -0.48 -1.31 18.48
C GLU A 152 -0.80 -0.21 19.51
N HIS A 153 -0.15 0.96 19.47
CA HIS A 153 -0.53 2.12 20.29
C HIS A 153 -1.95 2.61 20.02
N MET A 154 -2.38 2.63 18.75
CA MET A 154 -3.77 2.96 18.38
C MET A 154 -4.77 1.91 18.88
N GLY A 155 -4.32 0.67 19.10
CA GLY A 155 -5.06 -0.41 19.77
C GLY A 155 -4.94 -0.43 21.30
N ASN A 156 -4.28 0.56 21.91
CA ASN A 156 -3.97 0.64 23.35
C ASN A 156 -3.07 -0.48 23.88
N ASN A 157 -2.24 -1.09 23.02
CA ASN A 157 -1.38 -2.23 23.35
C ASN A 157 0.12 -1.99 23.08
N PRO A 158 0.81 -1.08 23.78
CA PRO A 158 0.36 -0.37 24.97
C PRO A 158 -0.11 1.05 24.67
N VAL A 159 -0.84 1.65 25.62
CA VAL A 159 -1.08 3.10 25.63
C VAL A 159 0.25 3.85 25.75
N VAL A 160 0.52 4.76 24.80
CA VAL A 160 1.76 5.56 24.78
C VAL A 160 1.60 6.95 25.43
N THR A 161 0.49 7.62 25.14
CA THR A 161 0.23 9.00 25.60
C THR A 161 -1.16 9.09 26.25
N LYS A 162 -2.21 8.79 25.49
CA LYS A 162 -3.58 8.65 25.99
C LYS A 162 -4.25 7.46 25.31
N GLU A 163 -5.36 7.00 25.89
CA GLU A 163 -6.19 5.98 25.24
C GLU A 163 -6.70 6.49 23.88
N PHE A 164 -6.51 5.64 22.87
CA PHE A 164 -6.92 5.84 21.50
C PHE A 164 -8.17 4.99 21.22
N ASP A 165 -9.26 5.62 20.81
CA ASP A 165 -10.45 4.92 20.36
C ASP A 165 -10.36 4.70 18.85
N LEU A 166 -9.85 3.53 18.45
CA LEU A 166 -9.68 3.17 17.04
C LEU A 166 -11.02 3.08 16.30
N ALA A 167 -12.09 2.67 16.97
CA ALA A 167 -13.41 2.58 16.38
C ALA A 167 -13.94 3.99 16.06
N TYR A 168 -13.82 4.93 17.01
CA TYR A 168 -14.13 6.34 16.77
C TYR A 168 -13.25 6.92 15.66
N TYR A 169 -11.94 6.67 15.68
CA TYR A 169 -11.02 7.18 14.66
C TYR A 169 -11.44 6.74 13.24
N LYS A 170 -11.88 5.50 13.09
CA LYS A 170 -12.40 4.94 11.83
C LYS A 170 -13.71 5.60 11.34
N THR A 171 -14.38 6.40 12.18
CA THR A 171 -15.54 7.20 11.76
C THR A 171 -15.17 8.58 11.21
N LEU A 172 -13.93 9.02 11.41
CA LEU A 172 -13.49 10.36 10.98
C LEU A 172 -13.34 10.39 9.45
N THR A 173 -14.09 11.27 8.82
CA THR A 173 -14.02 11.53 7.36
C THR A 173 -13.30 12.82 7.02
N ASP A 174 -13.00 13.66 8.01
CA ASP A 174 -12.27 14.92 7.83
C ASP A 174 -10.81 14.73 8.23
N VAL A 175 -9.90 15.01 7.28
CA VAL A 175 -8.45 14.86 7.48
C VAL A 175 -7.91 15.75 8.62
N VAL A 176 -8.48 16.93 8.83
CA VAL A 176 -8.08 17.84 9.91
C VAL A 176 -8.45 17.25 11.26
N GLU A 177 -9.63 16.64 11.39
CA GLU A 177 -10.04 15.97 12.62
C GLU A 177 -9.23 14.70 12.87
N ALA A 178 -8.89 13.94 11.81
CA ALA A 178 -7.99 12.80 11.92
C ALA A 178 -6.56 13.20 12.37
N VAL A 179 -6.03 14.32 11.88
CA VAL A 179 -4.75 14.89 12.33
C VAL A 179 -4.82 15.27 13.80
N LYS A 180 -5.84 16.03 14.21
CA LYS A 180 -6.00 16.49 15.60
C LYS A 180 -6.16 15.34 16.57
N TYR A 181 -6.93 14.32 16.19
CA TYR A 181 -7.16 13.17 17.05
C TYR A 181 -5.87 12.38 17.27
N PHE A 182 -5.12 12.11 16.20
CA PHE A 182 -3.83 11.42 16.30
C PHE A 182 -2.83 12.26 17.12
N GLU A 183 -2.77 13.57 16.89
CA GLU A 183 -1.92 14.49 17.66
C GLU A 183 -2.26 14.44 19.15
N ASP A 184 -3.53 14.48 19.53
CA ASP A 184 -3.90 14.51 20.95
C ASP A 184 -3.67 13.17 21.66
N LYS A 185 -3.89 12.05 20.95
CA LYS A 185 -3.91 10.70 21.53
C LYS A 185 -2.58 9.98 21.47
N ILE A 186 -1.82 10.15 20.39
CA ILE A 186 -0.52 9.50 20.19
C ILE A 186 0.63 10.46 20.52
N GLU A 187 0.65 11.66 19.94
CA GLU A 187 1.79 12.58 20.06
C GLU A 187 1.81 13.34 21.40
N GLY A 188 0.69 13.97 21.77
CA GLY A 188 0.59 14.81 22.96
C GLY A 188 1.60 15.96 22.98
N ALA A 189 1.91 16.54 21.82
CA ALA A 189 3.03 17.47 21.66
C ALA A 189 2.83 18.77 22.45
N GLY A 190 3.89 19.23 23.11
CA GLY A 190 3.86 20.52 23.85
C GLY A 190 3.58 21.73 22.95
N VAL A 191 4.07 21.68 21.70
CA VAL A 191 3.68 22.61 20.63
C VAL A 191 3.05 21.79 19.51
N LYS A 192 1.72 21.87 19.42
CA LYS A 192 0.95 21.00 18.52
C LYS A 192 1.28 21.21 17.04
N ALA A 193 1.54 22.46 16.61
CA ALA A 193 1.85 22.81 15.22
C ALA A 193 0.87 22.20 14.19
N LEU A 194 -0.43 22.25 14.51
CA LEU A 194 -1.49 21.60 13.73
C LEU A 194 -1.51 22.02 12.26
N ASP A 195 -1.23 23.30 11.95
CA ASP A 195 -1.23 23.80 10.57
C ASP A 195 -0.21 23.05 9.69
N GLU A 196 0.97 22.76 10.22
CA GLU A 196 2.01 22.04 9.48
C GLU A 196 1.68 20.55 9.35
N ARG A 197 1.14 19.92 10.41
CA ARG A 197 0.66 18.53 10.35
C ARG A 197 -0.46 18.37 9.32
N VAL A 198 -1.42 19.29 9.31
CA VAL A 198 -2.51 19.32 8.32
C VAL A 198 -1.95 19.56 6.92
N LYS A 199 -0.92 20.40 6.75
CA LYS A 199 -0.25 20.59 5.46
C LYS A 199 0.37 19.28 4.96
N PHE A 200 1.09 18.54 5.81
CA PHE A 200 1.62 17.23 5.45
C PHE A 200 0.51 16.22 5.14
N ALA A 201 -0.55 16.15 5.95
CA ALA A 201 -1.69 15.27 5.71
C ALA A 201 -2.37 15.54 4.36
N LYS A 202 -2.62 16.82 4.04
CA LYS A 202 -3.18 17.22 2.74
C LYS A 202 -2.23 16.86 1.59
N SER A 203 -0.92 17.00 1.77
CA SER A 203 0.05 16.59 0.75
C SER A 203 0.01 15.08 0.48
N ALA A 204 -0.22 14.25 1.50
CA ALA A 204 -0.44 12.82 1.30
C ALA A 204 -1.74 12.54 0.55
N LEU A 205 -2.84 13.23 0.86
CA LEU A 205 -4.07 13.09 0.07
C LEU A 205 -3.88 13.47 -1.39
N THR A 206 -3.10 14.51 -1.67
CA THR A 206 -2.76 14.91 -3.04
C THR A 206 -1.89 13.86 -3.72
N LYS A 207 -0.81 13.43 -3.07
CA LYS A 207 0.25 12.59 -3.65
C LYS A 207 -0.12 11.11 -3.71
N TYR A 208 -0.84 10.62 -2.71
CA TYR A 208 -1.16 9.21 -2.51
C TYR A 208 -2.68 8.96 -2.45
N GLY A 209 -3.47 9.96 -2.03
CA GLY A 209 -4.93 9.85 -1.90
C GLY A 209 -5.73 9.98 -3.19
N SER A 210 -5.08 10.25 -4.34
CA SER A 210 -5.71 10.32 -5.67
C SER A 210 -5.85 8.96 -6.36
N GLY A 211 -5.56 7.86 -5.66
CA GLY A 211 -5.86 6.50 -6.09
C GLY A 211 -6.86 5.82 -5.15
N SER A 212 -7.98 6.47 -4.84
CA SER A 212 -8.97 5.90 -3.91
C SER A 212 -10.26 6.73 -3.90
N THR A 213 -11.28 6.26 -4.62
CA THR A 213 -12.68 6.52 -4.26
C THR A 213 -13.29 5.19 -3.85
N ASP A 214 -13.82 5.21 -2.63
CA ASP A 214 -14.57 4.20 -1.90
C ASP A 214 -13.78 3.05 -1.26
N SER A 215 -13.62 3.15 0.08
CA SER A 215 -13.25 2.04 0.95
C SER A 215 -14.02 2.16 2.27
N GLY A 216 -15.30 1.77 2.21
CA GLY A 216 -15.96 1.13 3.34
C GLY A 216 -15.52 -0.33 3.35
N ASP A 217 -15.17 -0.84 4.52
CA ASP A 217 -14.60 -2.15 4.82
C ASP A 217 -15.07 -3.27 3.88
N SER A 218 -14.16 -3.88 3.13
CA SER A 218 -14.45 -5.05 2.31
C SER A 218 -13.18 -5.83 2.00
N LEU A 219 -13.13 -7.05 2.51
CA LEU A 219 -12.22 -8.13 2.12
C LEU A 219 -12.34 -8.51 0.63
N CYS A 220 -12.48 -7.61 -0.35
CA CYS A 220 -13.05 -8.05 -1.63
C CYS A 220 -12.59 -7.24 -2.85
N THR A 221 -12.03 -7.91 -3.86
CA THR A 221 -11.96 -7.30 -5.20
C THR A 221 -13.34 -7.16 -5.84
N ASP A 222 -14.42 -7.73 -5.26
CA ASP A 222 -15.81 -7.56 -5.75
C ASP A 222 -16.23 -6.10 -5.92
N SER A 223 -15.89 -5.23 -4.95
CA SER A 223 -16.27 -3.81 -4.97
C SER A 223 -15.36 -2.95 -5.85
N THR A 224 -14.20 -3.48 -6.28
CA THR A 224 -13.24 -2.78 -7.17
C THR A 224 -13.31 -3.25 -8.63
N MET A 225 -13.96 -4.39 -8.91
CA MET A 225 -14.13 -4.84 -10.30
C MET A 225 -15.08 -3.92 -11.05
N ILE A 226 -14.60 -3.37 -12.15
CA ILE A 226 -15.42 -2.59 -13.08
C ILE A 226 -16.32 -3.59 -13.81
N LYS A 227 -17.63 -3.52 -13.55
CA LYS A 227 -18.59 -4.36 -14.27
C LYS A 227 -18.68 -3.92 -15.72
N LEU A 228 -18.38 -4.84 -16.63
CA LEU A 228 -18.50 -4.60 -18.06
C LEU A 228 -19.98 -4.37 -18.41
N SER A 229 -20.25 -3.29 -19.14
CA SER A 229 -21.59 -2.94 -19.59
C SER A 229 -21.60 -2.69 -21.11
N PRO A 230 -22.32 -3.51 -21.90
CA PRO A 230 -22.99 -4.76 -21.50
C PRO A 230 -21.98 -5.88 -21.21
N PRO A 231 -22.30 -6.85 -20.33
CA PRO A 231 -21.43 -8.00 -20.09
C PRO A 231 -21.27 -8.87 -21.36
N LEU A 232 -20.26 -9.72 -21.36
CA LEU A 232 -20.09 -10.79 -22.35
C LEU A 232 -21.24 -11.78 -22.25
N THR A 233 -21.68 -12.29 -23.40
CA THR A 233 -22.72 -13.31 -23.48
C THR A 233 -22.18 -14.65 -22.95
N THR A 234 -22.94 -15.30 -22.08
CA THR A 234 -22.66 -16.64 -21.54
C THR A 234 -23.86 -17.56 -21.82
N SER A 235 -23.70 -18.87 -21.61
CA SER A 235 -24.78 -19.85 -21.84
C SER A 235 -25.91 -19.74 -20.81
N GLY A 236 -25.67 -19.06 -19.69
CA GLY A 236 -26.54 -19.03 -18.52
C GLY A 236 -26.23 -20.12 -17.48
N ASP A 237 -25.40 -21.11 -17.84
CA ASP A 237 -24.93 -22.13 -16.91
C ASP A 237 -23.97 -21.53 -15.87
N LYS A 238 -23.80 -22.24 -14.75
CA LYS A 238 -22.94 -21.82 -13.64
C LYS A 238 -21.87 -22.87 -13.34
N ILE A 239 -20.71 -22.41 -12.91
CA ILE A 239 -19.63 -23.27 -12.39
C ILE A 239 -19.67 -23.35 -10.87
N THR A 240 -19.10 -24.42 -10.32
CA THR A 240 -18.63 -24.47 -8.93
C THR A 240 -17.11 -24.40 -8.96
N PRO A 241 -16.51 -23.23 -8.69
CA PRO A 241 -15.10 -23.04 -8.94
C PRO A 241 -14.26 -23.82 -7.94
N LYS A 242 -13.34 -24.63 -8.46
CA LYS A 242 -12.29 -25.36 -7.74
C LYS A 242 -10.89 -24.86 -8.08
N GLY A 243 -10.79 -23.99 -9.07
CA GLY A 243 -9.52 -23.45 -9.56
C GLY A 243 -9.65 -22.09 -10.23
N ILE A 244 -8.51 -21.54 -10.63
CA ILE A 244 -8.37 -20.29 -11.36
C ILE A 244 -7.44 -20.54 -12.54
N THR A 245 -7.82 -20.08 -13.72
CA THR A 245 -6.95 -20.13 -14.89
C THR A 245 -6.43 -18.74 -15.22
N LEU A 246 -5.10 -18.62 -15.30
CA LEU A 246 -4.45 -17.41 -15.80
C LEU A 246 -4.16 -17.53 -17.30
N HIS A 247 -4.60 -16.50 -18.03
CA HIS A 247 -4.40 -16.30 -19.46
C HIS A 247 -3.78 -14.95 -19.74
N TRP A 248 -3.25 -14.77 -20.95
CA TRP A 248 -2.99 -13.45 -21.49
C TRP A 248 -3.56 -13.14 -22.87
N TRP A 249 -3.77 -11.85 -23.12
CA TRP A 249 -4.14 -11.29 -24.43
C TRP A 249 -3.29 -10.06 -24.78
N GLY A 250 -3.12 -9.76 -26.08
CA GLY A 250 -2.44 -8.52 -26.52
C GLY A 250 -1.56 -8.64 -27.76
N GLY A 251 -1.42 -9.84 -28.34
CA GLY A 251 -0.53 -10.05 -29.49
C GLY A 251 0.93 -9.88 -29.10
N SER A 252 1.65 -8.93 -29.72
CA SER A 252 3.09 -8.72 -29.49
C SER A 252 3.42 -7.85 -28.27
N SER A 253 2.46 -7.10 -27.72
CA SER A 253 2.65 -6.20 -26.57
C SER A 253 1.32 -5.81 -25.92
N GLY A 254 1.29 -5.57 -24.60
CA GLY A 254 0.12 -4.98 -23.93
C GLY A 254 -0.19 -3.52 -24.33
N GLY A 255 -1.32 -2.98 -23.85
CA GLY A 255 -1.73 -1.57 -24.02
C GLY A 255 -2.88 -1.32 -25.01
N GLN A 256 -3.59 -2.36 -25.42
CA GLN A 256 -4.78 -2.30 -26.27
C GLN A 256 -6.08 -2.09 -25.48
N GLY A 257 -6.02 -2.22 -24.14
CA GLY A 257 -7.13 -2.00 -23.22
C GLY A 257 -8.25 -3.03 -23.32
N ILE A 258 -9.23 -2.90 -22.43
CA ILE A 258 -10.30 -3.90 -22.27
C ILE A 258 -11.20 -4.04 -23.51
N SER A 259 -11.43 -2.95 -24.26
CA SER A 259 -12.30 -2.96 -25.44
C SER A 259 -11.78 -3.89 -26.55
N ASN A 260 -10.46 -4.02 -26.67
CA ASN A 260 -9.83 -4.93 -27.63
C ASN A 260 -10.12 -6.39 -27.28
N LEU A 261 -9.96 -6.75 -26.00
CA LEU A 261 -10.30 -8.08 -25.50
C LEU A 261 -11.79 -8.39 -25.76
N VAL A 262 -12.68 -7.46 -25.41
CA VAL A 262 -14.13 -7.60 -25.62
C VAL A 262 -14.46 -7.84 -27.10
N GLY A 263 -13.87 -7.08 -28.02
CA GLY A 263 -14.07 -7.25 -29.47
C GLY A 263 -13.59 -8.62 -29.97
N THR A 264 -12.43 -9.06 -29.50
CA THR A 264 -11.84 -10.35 -29.87
C THR A 264 -12.71 -11.51 -29.37
N LEU A 265 -13.14 -11.48 -28.11
CA LEU A 265 -13.99 -12.53 -27.53
C LEU A 265 -15.35 -12.59 -28.22
N LYS A 266 -16.00 -11.44 -28.45
CA LYS A 266 -17.29 -11.38 -29.17
C LYS A 266 -17.21 -11.92 -30.59
N SER A 267 -16.17 -11.57 -31.34
CA SER A 267 -16.03 -12.05 -32.73
C SER A 267 -15.81 -13.56 -32.83
N ARG A 268 -15.30 -14.18 -31.76
CA ARG A 268 -15.05 -15.63 -31.66
C ARG A 268 -16.16 -16.39 -30.94
N GLY A 269 -17.19 -15.70 -30.42
CA GLY A 269 -18.23 -16.33 -29.60
C GLY A 269 -17.70 -16.90 -28.28
N LEU A 270 -16.65 -16.29 -27.73
CA LEU A 270 -16.00 -16.70 -26.48
C LEU A 270 -16.36 -15.74 -25.34
N SER A 271 -16.08 -16.18 -24.11
CA SER A 271 -16.27 -15.41 -22.90
C SER A 271 -15.21 -15.76 -21.86
N VAL A 272 -15.02 -14.87 -20.90
CA VAL A 272 -14.19 -15.06 -19.70
C VAL A 272 -14.81 -14.25 -18.57
N GLN A 273 -14.58 -14.62 -17.31
CA GLN A 273 -15.16 -13.94 -16.16
C GLN A 273 -14.44 -12.65 -15.82
N ILE A 274 -13.10 -12.61 -15.93
CA ILE A 274 -12.29 -11.48 -15.51
C ILE A 274 -11.28 -11.08 -16.60
N GLY A 275 -11.12 -9.77 -16.81
CA GLY A 275 -10.03 -9.19 -17.60
C GLY A 275 -9.24 -8.17 -16.78
N ILE A 276 -7.90 -8.21 -16.85
CA ILE A 276 -7.00 -7.30 -16.13
C ILE A 276 -6.11 -6.55 -17.12
N THR A 277 -6.29 -5.23 -17.22
CA THR A 277 -5.56 -4.40 -18.19
C THR A 277 -4.13 -4.07 -17.73
N ALA A 278 -3.32 -3.56 -18.66
CA ALA A 278 -1.92 -3.23 -18.43
C ALA A 278 -1.70 -2.15 -17.35
N ASP A 279 -2.70 -1.28 -17.14
CA ASP A 279 -2.76 -0.28 -16.07
C ASP A 279 -3.37 -0.81 -14.76
N GLY A 280 -3.60 -2.12 -14.64
CA GLY A 280 -4.06 -2.77 -13.40
C GLY A 280 -5.56 -2.64 -13.11
N LYS A 281 -6.38 -2.18 -14.05
CA LYS A 281 -7.84 -2.21 -13.86
C LYS A 281 -8.37 -3.62 -14.02
N VAL A 282 -9.24 -4.03 -13.09
CA VAL A 282 -9.88 -5.33 -13.08
C VAL A 282 -11.32 -5.19 -13.54
N TYR A 283 -11.73 -5.97 -14.53
CA TYR A 283 -13.07 -5.96 -15.09
C TYR A 283 -13.76 -7.28 -14.79
N GLN A 284 -14.97 -7.22 -14.23
CA GLN A 284 -15.90 -8.34 -14.30
C GLN A 284 -16.55 -8.32 -15.68
N MET A 285 -16.24 -9.32 -16.48
CA MET A 285 -16.60 -9.37 -17.90
C MET A 285 -17.97 -10.04 -18.12
N THR A 286 -18.41 -10.90 -17.20
CA THR A 286 -19.71 -11.59 -17.21
C THR A 286 -20.72 -10.94 -16.27
N ASN A 287 -21.98 -11.39 -16.31
CA ASN A 287 -23.01 -10.90 -15.39
C ASN A 287 -22.72 -11.36 -13.94
N ASP A 288 -22.15 -12.55 -13.79
CA ASP A 288 -21.75 -13.16 -12.54
C ASP A 288 -20.39 -13.87 -12.70
N LEU A 289 -19.53 -13.80 -11.69
CA LEU A 289 -18.24 -14.50 -11.66
C LEU A 289 -18.37 -16.03 -11.70
N LEU A 290 -19.55 -16.56 -11.41
CA LEU A 290 -19.86 -17.99 -11.52
C LEU A 290 -20.47 -18.38 -12.86
N ASP A 291 -20.65 -17.45 -13.80
CA ASP A 291 -21.11 -17.81 -15.15
C ASP A 291 -20.11 -18.76 -15.81
N TYR A 292 -20.63 -19.79 -16.47
CA TYR A 292 -19.84 -20.66 -17.34
C TYR A 292 -19.32 -19.88 -18.53
N THR A 293 -18.02 -20.01 -18.81
CA THR A 293 -17.34 -19.33 -19.91
C THR A 293 -16.44 -20.29 -20.68
N SER A 294 -16.23 -19.98 -21.96
CA SER A 294 -15.35 -20.73 -22.85
C SER A 294 -13.94 -20.11 -22.88
N HIS A 295 -13.31 -20.02 -21.71
CA HIS A 295 -12.03 -19.32 -21.53
C HIS A 295 -10.82 -20.24 -21.75
N ALA A 296 -10.91 -21.50 -21.32
CA ALA A 296 -9.84 -22.47 -21.39
C ALA A 296 -10.37 -23.89 -21.59
N THR A 297 -10.14 -24.48 -22.77
CA THR A 297 -10.53 -25.88 -23.01
C THR A 297 -9.82 -26.79 -22.01
N GLY A 298 -10.58 -27.52 -21.20
CA GLY A 298 -10.08 -28.33 -20.09
C GLY A 298 -10.36 -27.72 -18.72
N GLY A 299 -10.40 -26.38 -18.59
CA GLY A 299 -10.68 -25.66 -17.34
C GLY A 299 -12.10 -25.12 -17.20
N ASN A 300 -12.84 -24.93 -18.30
CA ASN A 300 -14.13 -24.22 -18.35
C ASN A 300 -15.15 -24.61 -17.25
N ASN A 301 -15.20 -25.90 -16.87
CA ASN A 301 -16.20 -26.40 -15.93
C ASN A 301 -15.93 -26.05 -14.46
N THR A 302 -14.68 -25.83 -14.09
CA THR A 302 -14.25 -25.76 -12.68
C THR A 302 -13.38 -24.56 -12.36
N THR A 303 -13.06 -23.72 -13.34
CA THR A 303 -12.13 -22.60 -13.13
C THR A 303 -12.76 -21.27 -13.50
N ILE A 304 -12.42 -20.25 -12.71
CA ILE A 304 -12.65 -18.85 -13.08
C ILE A 304 -11.48 -18.43 -13.97
N GLY A 305 -11.78 -17.99 -15.19
CA GLY A 305 -10.77 -17.48 -16.11
C GLY A 305 -10.41 -16.02 -15.83
N ILE A 306 -9.12 -15.74 -15.85
CA ILE A 306 -8.55 -14.39 -15.79
C ILE A 306 -7.72 -14.17 -17.04
N GLU A 307 -8.19 -13.30 -17.93
CA GLU A 307 -7.37 -12.75 -19.00
C GLU A 307 -6.50 -11.61 -18.44
N ILE A 308 -5.21 -11.59 -18.78
CA ILE A 308 -4.23 -10.58 -18.35
C ILE A 308 -3.59 -9.89 -19.55
N GLU A 309 -3.54 -8.57 -19.56
CA GLU A 309 -3.06 -7.85 -20.75
C GLU A 309 -1.53 -7.92 -20.91
N GLY A 310 -1.06 -8.33 -22.07
CA GLY A 310 0.37 -8.36 -22.40
C GLY A 310 0.68 -9.18 -23.63
N GLY A 311 1.91 -9.04 -24.14
CA GLY A 311 2.49 -10.01 -25.06
C GLY A 311 3.37 -11.02 -24.31
N PRO A 312 3.90 -12.05 -24.99
CA PRO A 312 4.78 -13.05 -24.38
C PRO A 312 5.97 -12.46 -23.60
N ALA A 313 6.52 -11.34 -24.06
CA ALA A 313 7.64 -10.65 -23.41
C ALA A 313 7.25 -9.89 -22.13
N ASP A 314 5.96 -9.71 -21.85
CA ASP A 314 5.44 -9.00 -20.69
C ASP A 314 5.07 -9.94 -19.52
N PHE A 315 5.24 -11.25 -19.69
CA PHE A 315 4.93 -12.26 -18.68
C PHE A 315 6.18 -12.90 -18.13
N ASN A 316 7.23 -12.13 -17.83
CA ASN A 316 8.46 -12.54 -17.15
C ASN A 316 8.81 -11.48 -16.08
N ARG A 317 10.00 -11.56 -15.46
CA ARG A 317 10.44 -10.57 -14.47
C ARG A 317 10.49 -9.13 -14.98
N ASP A 318 10.92 -8.92 -16.23
CA ASP A 318 10.96 -7.59 -16.84
C ASP A 318 9.53 -7.08 -17.06
N GLY A 319 8.61 -7.97 -17.43
CA GLY A 319 7.18 -7.70 -17.55
C GLY A 319 6.51 -7.29 -16.23
N ILE A 320 6.89 -7.93 -15.11
CA ILE A 320 6.47 -7.52 -13.77
C ILE A 320 6.95 -6.10 -13.47
N THR A 321 8.23 -5.83 -13.71
CA THR A 321 8.83 -4.50 -13.49
C THR A 321 8.23 -3.43 -14.40
N LYS A 322 7.85 -3.80 -15.62
CA LYS A 322 7.26 -2.91 -16.63
C LYS A 322 5.78 -2.62 -16.35
N TYR A 323 5.03 -3.59 -15.82
CA TYR A 323 3.60 -3.43 -15.47
C TYR A 323 3.28 -3.86 -14.04
N PRO A 324 3.82 -3.20 -13.01
CA PRO A 324 3.66 -3.76 -11.67
C PRO A 324 2.26 -3.49 -11.07
N GLN A 325 1.48 -2.54 -11.60
CA GLN A 325 0.06 -2.37 -11.26
C GLN A 325 -0.77 -3.54 -11.78
N LYS A 326 -0.49 -3.99 -12.99
CA LYS A 326 -1.08 -5.22 -13.56
C LYS A 326 -0.76 -6.43 -12.69
N PHE A 327 0.51 -6.61 -12.32
CA PHE A 327 0.92 -7.71 -11.45
C PHE A 327 0.21 -7.67 -10.08
N ALA A 328 0.18 -6.50 -9.43
CA ALA A 328 -0.53 -6.33 -8.16
C ALA A 328 -2.03 -6.63 -8.30
N ALA A 329 -2.66 -6.20 -9.39
CA ALA A 329 -4.07 -6.49 -9.67
C ALA A 329 -4.34 -7.99 -9.88
N VAL A 330 -3.44 -8.69 -10.56
CA VAL A 330 -3.51 -10.16 -10.71
C VAL A 330 -3.43 -10.84 -9.34
N VAL A 331 -2.44 -10.51 -8.52
CA VAL A 331 -2.25 -11.10 -7.18
C VAL A 331 -3.46 -10.83 -6.29
N ALA A 332 -3.94 -9.58 -6.23
CA ALA A 332 -5.10 -9.22 -5.42
C ALA A 332 -6.38 -9.93 -5.87
N THR A 333 -6.58 -10.07 -7.18
CA THR A 333 -7.73 -10.79 -7.76
C THR A 333 -7.66 -12.27 -7.40
N VAL A 334 -6.49 -12.90 -7.56
CA VAL A 334 -6.30 -14.31 -7.20
C VAL A 334 -6.55 -14.55 -5.71
N LYS A 335 -5.97 -13.73 -4.82
CA LYS A 335 -6.21 -13.82 -3.36
C LYS A 335 -7.69 -13.72 -3.01
N TYR A 336 -8.40 -12.79 -3.63
CA TYR A 336 -9.84 -12.64 -3.41
C TYR A 336 -10.63 -13.88 -3.86
N LEU A 337 -10.37 -14.42 -5.04
CA LEU A 337 -11.10 -15.59 -5.55
C LEU A 337 -10.82 -16.83 -4.68
N VAL A 338 -9.57 -17.00 -4.25
CA VAL A 338 -9.16 -18.03 -3.29
C VAL A 338 -9.96 -17.93 -2.00
N ALA A 339 -10.02 -16.73 -1.40
CA ALA A 339 -10.76 -16.52 -0.15
C ALA A 339 -12.28 -16.68 -0.34
N LYS A 340 -12.86 -16.07 -1.39
CA LYS A 340 -14.31 -16.03 -1.63
C LYS A 340 -14.89 -17.41 -1.93
N TYR A 341 -14.15 -18.24 -2.68
CA TYR A 341 -14.64 -19.53 -3.14
C TYR A 341 -13.92 -20.73 -2.52
N ASN A 342 -13.03 -20.49 -1.55
CA ASN A 342 -12.24 -21.52 -0.88
C ASN A 342 -11.47 -22.40 -1.89
N ILE A 343 -10.87 -21.76 -2.90
CA ILE A 343 -10.09 -22.43 -3.95
C ILE A 343 -8.71 -22.78 -3.38
N PRO A 344 -8.24 -24.04 -3.46
CA PRO A 344 -6.88 -24.38 -3.05
C PRO A 344 -5.86 -23.67 -3.95
N LEU A 345 -4.67 -23.37 -3.42
CA LEU A 345 -3.61 -22.75 -4.23
C LEU A 345 -3.06 -23.74 -5.27
N GLU A 346 -2.86 -24.99 -4.86
CA GLU A 346 -2.32 -26.07 -5.69
C GLU A 346 -3.39 -27.12 -6.00
N GLY A 347 -3.23 -27.84 -7.11
CA GLY A 347 -4.07 -28.98 -7.42
C GLY A 347 -3.72 -29.67 -8.73
N GLN A 348 -4.70 -30.42 -9.25
CA GLN A 348 -4.54 -31.27 -10.43
C GLN A 348 -5.14 -30.60 -11.67
N THR A 349 -4.61 -30.95 -12.84
CA THR A 349 -5.00 -30.39 -14.15
C THR A 349 -5.82 -31.37 -14.99
N THR A 350 -6.59 -32.25 -14.34
CA THR A 350 -7.45 -33.24 -15.02
C THR A 350 -8.45 -32.53 -15.92
N CYS A 351 -8.54 -32.93 -17.20
CA CYS A 351 -9.41 -32.30 -18.18
C CYS A 351 -10.88 -32.31 -17.75
N GLY A 352 -11.45 -31.11 -17.58
CA GLY A 352 -12.82 -30.90 -17.13
C GLY A 352 -13.00 -30.85 -15.61
N ASP A 353 -11.93 -31.07 -14.83
CA ASP A 353 -11.92 -31.02 -13.37
C ASP A 353 -10.58 -30.49 -12.82
N VAL A 354 -10.22 -29.28 -13.27
CA VAL A 354 -9.01 -28.57 -12.80
C VAL A 354 -9.25 -28.03 -11.39
N ILE A 355 -8.28 -28.25 -10.51
CA ILE A 355 -8.26 -27.81 -9.11
C ILE A 355 -6.98 -27.02 -8.91
N GLY A 356 -7.03 -25.89 -8.20
CA GLY A 356 -5.85 -25.06 -7.98
C GLY A 356 -5.73 -23.89 -8.96
N ILE A 357 -4.66 -23.12 -8.81
CA ILE A 357 -4.34 -22.00 -9.69
C ILE A 357 -3.37 -22.52 -10.76
N HIS A 358 -3.69 -22.33 -12.04
CA HIS A 358 -2.86 -22.83 -13.14
C HIS A 358 -2.80 -21.82 -14.30
N PRO A 359 -1.67 -21.71 -15.02
CA PRO A 359 -1.67 -21.13 -16.35
C PRO A 359 -2.39 -22.08 -17.32
N HIS A 360 -3.06 -21.56 -18.33
CA HIS A 360 -3.78 -22.37 -19.33
C HIS A 360 -2.93 -23.47 -19.98
N LYS A 361 -1.63 -23.21 -20.17
CA LYS A 361 -0.70 -24.13 -20.83
C LYS A 361 -0.59 -25.48 -20.12
N ASP A 362 -0.89 -25.55 -18.82
CA ASP A 362 -0.77 -26.76 -18.00
C ASP A 362 -1.69 -27.90 -18.44
N TYR A 363 -2.73 -27.58 -19.22
CA TYR A 363 -3.67 -28.57 -19.74
C TYR A 363 -3.88 -28.46 -21.26
N ASN A 364 -2.85 -28.01 -21.99
CA ASN A 364 -2.74 -28.11 -23.45
C ASN A 364 -2.96 -29.52 -24.01
N SER A 365 -2.75 -30.56 -23.19
CA SER A 365 -2.98 -31.96 -23.57
C SER A 365 -4.45 -32.36 -23.59
N CYS A 366 -5.37 -31.50 -23.16
CA CYS A 366 -6.79 -31.82 -23.14
C CYS A 366 -7.37 -31.94 -24.55
N PRO A 367 -8.29 -32.91 -24.79
CA PRO A 367 -8.95 -33.04 -26.08
C PRO A 367 -9.63 -31.74 -26.51
N GLY A 368 -9.24 -31.22 -27.68
CA GLY A 368 -9.78 -29.97 -28.23
C GLY A 368 -9.11 -28.69 -27.71
N ALA A 369 -8.07 -28.79 -26.87
CA ALA A 369 -7.27 -27.63 -26.49
C ALA A 369 -6.36 -27.19 -27.64
N GLU A 370 -6.28 -25.89 -27.86
CA GLU A 370 -5.24 -25.31 -28.71
C GLU A 370 -3.94 -25.20 -27.91
N PHE A 371 -2.79 -25.51 -28.52
CA PHE A 371 -1.51 -25.32 -27.86
C PHE A 371 -1.26 -23.84 -27.55
N LYS A 372 -1.07 -23.51 -26.27
CA LYS A 372 -0.72 -22.16 -25.80
C LYS A 372 0.58 -22.21 -25.01
N THR A 373 1.46 -21.25 -25.24
CA THR A 373 2.59 -20.98 -24.34
C THR A 373 2.14 -20.20 -23.10
N ASP A 374 1.07 -19.41 -23.24
CA ASP A 374 0.37 -18.60 -22.23
C ASP A 374 1.30 -17.90 -21.21
N VAL A 375 0.84 -17.59 -19.99
CA VAL A 375 1.64 -16.99 -18.92
C VAL A 375 2.87 -17.85 -18.66
N ASP A 376 4.07 -17.24 -18.68
CA ASP A 376 5.30 -18.00 -18.50
C ASP A 376 5.47 -18.49 -17.06
N ASP A 377 6.42 -19.42 -16.85
CA ASP A 377 6.67 -20.00 -15.52
C ASP A 377 7.21 -18.97 -14.52
N GLU A 378 8.00 -17.99 -14.95
CA GLU A 378 8.57 -16.97 -14.08
C GLU A 378 7.47 -16.04 -13.52
N TYR A 379 6.58 -15.51 -14.37
CA TYR A 379 5.47 -14.69 -13.93
C TYR A 379 4.46 -15.48 -13.11
N PHE A 380 4.12 -16.69 -13.54
CA PHE A 380 3.21 -17.55 -12.78
C PHE A 380 3.76 -17.85 -11.38
N ASN A 381 5.03 -18.25 -11.29
CA ASN A 381 5.67 -18.51 -10.00
C ASN A 381 5.73 -17.26 -9.11
N ALA A 382 5.96 -16.07 -9.69
CA ALA A 382 5.93 -14.82 -8.95
C ALA A 382 4.52 -14.51 -8.39
N VAL A 383 3.46 -14.71 -9.18
CA VAL A 383 2.07 -14.59 -8.71
C VAL A 383 1.83 -15.57 -7.56
N MET A 384 2.18 -16.85 -7.73
CA MET A 384 1.99 -17.86 -6.69
C MET A 384 2.78 -17.56 -5.41
N GLN A 385 4.00 -17.04 -5.53
CA GLN A 385 4.78 -16.59 -4.38
C GLN A 385 4.07 -15.45 -3.64
N ALA A 386 3.63 -14.41 -4.38
CA ALA A 386 2.94 -13.26 -3.81
C ALA A 386 1.55 -13.59 -3.24
N VAL A 387 0.91 -14.64 -3.73
CA VAL A 387 -0.38 -15.15 -3.20
C VAL A 387 -0.18 -15.89 -1.88
N ARG A 388 0.91 -16.63 -1.72
CA ARG A 388 1.23 -17.40 -0.49
C ARG A 388 1.70 -16.52 0.67
N SER A 389 2.32 -15.39 0.36
CA SER A 389 2.79 -14.37 1.29
C SER A 389 1.66 -13.43 1.70
#